data_AF-A0A7C5QS93-F1
#
_entry.id   AF-A0A7C5QS93-F1
#
_cell.length_a   1.000
_cell.length_b   1.000
_cell.length_c   1.000
_cell.angle_alpha   90.00
_cell.angle_beta   90.00
_cell.angle_gamma   90.00
#
_symmetry.space_group_name_H-M   'P 1'
#
loop_
_entity.id
_entity.type
_entity.pdbx_description
1 polymer ?
#
loop_
_entity_poly.entity_id
_entity_poly.type
_entity_poly.pdbx_seq_one_letter_code
_entity_poly.pdbx_strand_id
1 'polypeptide(L)' 'MPVNKRKIINDPLYGFISITSDLVFDIIETPVFQRLRRINQ' A
#
# COMPACT_ATOMS: atom_id res chain seq x y z
N MET A 1 6.39 -5.20 18.58
CA MET A 1 5.93 -4.32 17.48
C MET A 1 5.25 -5.22 16.47
N PRO A 2 4.02 -4.95 16.02
CA PRO A 2 3.36 -5.80 15.04
C PRO A 2 4.20 -5.79 13.76
N VAL A 3 4.66 -6.97 13.32
CA VAL A 3 5.32 -7.11 12.02
C VAL A 3 4.23 -6.93 10.97
N ASN A 4 4.30 -5.86 10.18
CA ASN A 4 3.37 -5.60 9.08
C ASN A 4 3.39 -6.76 8.08
N LYS A 5 2.34 -7.59 8.09
CA LYS A 5 2.35 -8.94 7.47
C LYS A 5 2.04 -8.97 5.97
N ARG A 6 1.74 -7.84 5.32
CA ARG A 6 1.24 -7.82 3.93
C ARG A 6 1.89 -6.76 3.07
N LYS A 7 3.11 -7.06 2.59
CA LYS A 7 3.92 -6.18 1.74
C LYS A 7 3.63 -6.31 0.23
N ILE A 8 2.56 -6.98 -0.21
CA ILE A 8 2.32 -7.24 -1.64
C ILE A 8 0.95 -6.67 -2.04
N ILE A 9 0.92 -5.81 -3.06
CA ILE A 9 -0.28 -5.27 -3.71
C ILE A 9 -0.49 -5.97 -5.06
N ASN A 10 -1.73 -6.31 -5.39
CA ASN A 10 -2.09 -6.81 -6.71
C ASN A 10 -2.52 -5.64 -7.62
N ASP A 11 -1.84 -5.47 -8.74
CA ASP A 11 -2.11 -4.46 -9.76
C ASP A 11 -2.30 -5.13 -11.14
N PRO A 12 -3.36 -4.81 -11.89
CA PRO A 12 -3.63 -5.45 -13.18
C PRO A 12 -2.65 -5.09 -14.30
N LEU A 13 -1.88 -3.99 -14.17
CA LEU A 13 -0.94 -3.54 -15.19
C LEU A 13 0.46 -4.11 -14.96
N TYR A 14 0.94 -4.11 -13.72
CA TYR A 14 2.29 -4.52 -13.35
C TYR A 14 2.35 -5.86 -12.58
N GLY A 15 1.20 -6.46 -12.26
CA GLY A 15 1.11 -7.70 -11.48
C GLY A 15 1.27 -7.48 -9.99
N PHE A 16 2.10 -8.29 -9.32
CA PHE A 16 2.33 -8.19 -7.88
C PHE A 16 3.41 -7.15 -7.56
N ILE A 17 3.03 -6.06 -6.88
CA ILE A 17 3.93 -5.01 -6.43
C ILE A 17 4.36 -5.30 -4.99
N SER A 18 5.66 -5.52 -4.77
CA SER A 18 6.24 -5.72 -3.43
C SER A 18 6.72 -4.40 -2.81
N ILE A 19 6.24 -4.09 -1.61
CA ILE A 19 6.62 -2.93 -0.80
C ILE A 19 7.70 -3.36 0.19
N THR A 20 8.95 -3.02 -0.10
CA THR A 20 10.09 -3.43 0.74
C THR A 20 10.27 -2.54 1.97
N SER A 21 9.93 -1.25 1.86
CA SER A 21 10.10 -0.24 2.91
C SER A 21 8.93 -0.19 3.89
N ASP A 22 9.25 -0.31 5.18
CA ASP A 22 8.25 -0.23 6.26
C ASP A 22 7.61 1.16 6.34
N LEU A 23 8.39 2.23 6.16
CA LEU A 23 7.87 3.59 6.14
C LEU A 23 6.85 3.80 5.02
N VAL A 24 7.12 3.25 3.83
CA VAL A 24 6.19 3.35 2.69
C VAL A 24 4.90 2.59 2.99
N PHE A 25 5.02 1.42 3.58
CA PHE A 25 3.86 0.62 3.99
C PHE A 25 3.00 1.38 5.02
N ASP A 26 3.62 1.94 6.05
CA ASP A 26 2.93 2.71 7.09
C ASP A 26 2.19 3.93 6.51
N ILE A 27 2.82 4.65 5.57
CA ILE A 27 2.19 5.78 4.87
C ILE A 27 0.96 5.32 4.09
N ILE A 28 1.08 4.21 3.35
CA ILE A 28 -0.02 3.67 2.55
C ILE A 28 -1.22 3.32 3.44
N GLU A 29 -1.01 2.81 4.65
CA GLU A 29 -2.08 2.47 5.59
C GLU A 29 -2.75 3.69 6.24
N THR A 30 -2.17 4.89 6.14
CA THR A 30 -2.78 6.09 6.73
C THR A 30 -4.12 6.44 6.08
N PRO A 31 -5.07 7.04 6.82
CA PRO A 31 -6.36 7.49 6.27
C PRO A 31 -6.20 8.50 5.13
N VAL A 32 -5.15 9.34 5.19
CA VAL A 32 -4.86 10.36 4.18
C VAL A 32 -4.53 9.71 2.84
N PHE A 33 -3.68 8.67 2.84
CA PHE A 33 -3.35 7.93 1.62
C PHE A 33 -4.52 7.06 1.15
N GLN A 34 -5.20 6.36 2.06
CA GLN A 34 -6.35 5.51 1.72
C GLN A 34 -7.53 6.30 1.13
N ARG A 35 -7.66 7.61 1.40
CA ARG A 35 -8.68 8.48 0.79
C ARG A 35 -8.58 8.50 -0.74
N LEU A 36 -7.38 8.35 -1.30
CA LEU A 36 -7.18 8.38 -2.75
C LEU A 36 -8.00 7.31 -3.48
N ARG A 37 -8.38 6.21 -2.80
CA ARG A 37 -9.28 5.18 -3.35
C ARG A 37 -10.68 5.68 -3.71
N ARG A 38 -11.08 6.86 -3.23
CA ARG A 38 -12.39 7.48 -3.49
C ARG A 38 -12.32 8.59 -4.52
N ILE A 39 -11.17 8.79 -5.16
CA ILE A 39 -10.93 9.82 -6.18
C ILE A 39 -10.53 9.06 -7.45
N ASN A 40 -11.24 9.30 -8.55
CA ASN A 40 -10.90 8.69 -9.83
C ASN A 40 -9.63 9.35 -10.39
N GLN A 41 -8.79 8.52 -11.03
CA GLN A 41 -7.60 8.94 -11.76
C GLN A 41 -7.94 9.74 -13.02
#